data_AF-A0A383CLT9-F1
#
_entry.id   AF-A0A383CLT9-F1
#
_cell.length_a   1.000
_cell.length_b   1.000
_cell.length_c   1.000
_cell.angle_alpha   90.00
_cell.angle_beta   90.00
_cell.angle_gamma   90.00
#
_symmetry.space_group_name_H-M   'P 1'
#
loop_
_entity.id
_entity.type
_entity.pdbx_description
1 polymer ?
#
loop_
_entity_poly.entity_id
_entity_poly.type
_entity_poly.pdbx_seq_one_letter_code
_entity_poly.pdbx_strand_id
1 'polypeptide(L)' 'MTAREVIESLKLERHPEGGWFRRTFESSSNISTPHGERPLGSSIYYLLAGNEYSAW' A
#
# COMPACT_ATOMS: atom_id res chain seq x y z
N MET A 1 -0.14 -12.69 17.21
CA MET A 1 -0.09 -11.58 16.24
C MET A 1 -1.48 -11.02 16.06
N THR A 2 -1.74 -9.84 16.60
CA THR A 2 -2.97 -9.05 16.41
C THR A 2 -2.81 -8.10 15.22
N ALA A 3 -3.91 -7.57 14.68
CA ALA A 3 -3.86 -6.57 13.63
C ALA A 3 -3.05 -5.33 14.05
N ARG A 4 -3.16 -4.92 15.32
CA ARG A 4 -2.38 -3.81 15.89
C ARG A 4 -0.87 -4.09 15.86
N GLU A 5 -0.46 -5.29 16.27
CA GLU A 5 0.96 -5.69 16.23
C GLU A 5 1.50 -5.68 14.78
N VAL A 6 0.68 -6.08 13.80
CA VAL A 6 1.06 -6.02 12.38
C VAL A 6 1.19 -4.57 11.89
N ILE A 7 0.21 -3.71 12.23
CA ILE A 7 0.24 -2.28 11.87
C ILE A 7 1.49 -1.60 12.44
N GLU A 8 1.80 -1.82 13.70
CA GLU A 8 2.95 -1.21 14.37
C GLU A 8 4.27 -1.74 13.83
N SER A 9 4.41 -3.07 13.68
CA SER A 9 5.66 -3.69 13.18
C SER A 9 5.95 -3.33 11.73
N LEU A 10 4.91 -3.26 10.89
CA LEU A 10 5.03 -2.89 9.47
C LEU A 10 4.83 -1.39 9.24
N LYS A 11 4.72 -0.56 10.29
CA LYS A 11 4.49 0.90 10.22
C LYS A 11 3.43 1.29 9.18
N LEU A 12 2.29 0.61 9.21
CA LEU A 12 1.20 0.90 8.27
C LEU A 12 0.47 2.18 8.68
N GLU A 13 0.01 2.92 7.68
CA GLU A 13 -0.76 4.16 7.85
C GLU A 13 -2.19 3.97 7.32
N ARG A 14 -3.15 4.81 7.73
CA ARG A 14 -4.53 4.70 7.22
C ARG A 14 -4.58 4.98 5.72
N HIS A 15 -5.29 4.13 4.98
CA HIS A 15 -5.54 4.35 3.56
C HIS A 15 -6.85 5.15 3.35
N PRO A 16 -6.90 6.11 2.40
CA PRO A 16 -8.10 6.94 2.16
C PRO A 16 -9.36 6.12 1.87
N GLU A 17 -9.21 5.01 1.15
CA GLU A 17 -10.32 4.11 0.81
C GLU A 17 -10.70 3.16 1.95
N GLY A 18 -10.07 3.27 3.13
CA GLY A 18 -10.24 2.34 4.25
C GLY A 18 -9.11 1.32 4.35
N GLY A 19 -8.94 0.75 5.55
CA GLY A 19 -7.81 -0.12 5.88
C GLY A 19 -6.50 0.62 6.15
N TRP A 20 -5.40 -0.13 6.08
CA TRP A 20 -4.05 0.31 6.40
C TRP A 20 -3.10 -0.07 5.29
N PHE A 21 -2.14 0.79 4.95
CA PHE A 21 -1.20 0.53 3.89
C PHE A 21 0.19 1.11 4.17
N ARG A 22 1.19 0.61 3.45
CA ARG A 22 2.49 1.26 3.28
C ARG A 22 3.13 0.82 1.99
N ARG A 23 3.64 1.75 1.18
CA ARG A 23 4.50 1.41 0.03
C ARG A 23 5.83 0.87 0.52
N THR A 24 6.20 -0.32 0.08
CA THR A 24 7.43 -1.00 0.48
C THR A 24 8.48 -1.00 -0.63
N PHE A 25 8.04 -0.83 -1.87
CA PHE A 25 8.90 -0.85 -3.03
C PHE A 25 8.37 0.06 -4.12
N GLU A 26 9.30 0.72 -4.79
CA GLU A 26 9.12 1.37 -6.08
C GLU A 26 10.37 1.10 -6.92
N SER A 27 10.17 0.71 -8.18
CA SER A 27 11.26 0.47 -9.11
C SER A 27 12.06 1.74 -9.36
N SER A 28 13.38 1.66 -9.34
CA SER A 28 14.27 2.73 -9.80
C SER A 28 14.29 2.88 -11.33
N SER A 29 13.87 1.85 -12.06
CA SER A 29 13.72 1.89 -13.52
C SER A 29 12.33 2.35 -13.91
N ASN A 30 12.25 3.19 -14.93
CA ASN A 30 11.00 3.69 -15.50
C ASN A 30 10.71 3.04 -16.86
N ILE A 31 9.44 3.08 -17.25
CA ILE A 31 8.96 2.68 -18.56
C ILE A 31 8.04 3.76 -19.13
N SER A 32 8.17 3.98 -20.44
CA SER A 32 7.27 4.88 -21.17
C SER A 32 5.91 4.25 -21.36
N THR A 33 4.85 4.99 -21.04
CA THR A 33 3.46 4.59 -21.27
C THR A 33 2.75 5.65 -22.12
N PRO A 34 1.59 5.34 -22.73
CA PRO A 34 0.78 6.35 -23.43
C PRO A 34 0.38 7.56 -22.56
N HIS A 35 0.48 7.44 -21.23
CA HIS A 35 0.16 8.49 -20.26
C HIS A 35 1.40 9.06 -19.55
N GLY A 36 2.58 8.90 -20.15
CA GLY A 36 3.86 9.40 -19.66
C GLY A 36 4.75 8.35 -18.98
N GLU A 37 5.90 8.77 -18.50
CA GLU A 37 6.84 7.91 -17.76
C GLU A 37 6.25 7.47 -16.42
N ARG A 38 6.46 6.20 -16.08
CA ARG A 38 6.05 5.58 -14.81
C ARG A 38 7.14 4.65 -14.31
N PRO A 39 7.29 4.47 -12.98
CA PRO A 39 8.11 3.38 -12.44
C PRO A 39 7.66 2.04 -13.01
N LEU A 40 8.61 1.14 -13.28
CA LEU A 40 8.33 -0.20 -13.83
C LEU A 40 7.40 -1.03 -12.93
N GLY A 41 7.37 -0.73 -11.64
CA GLY A 41 6.45 -1.34 -10.69
C GLY A 41 6.57 -0.74 -9.30
N SER A 42 5.58 -1.05 -8.47
CA SER A 42 5.56 -0.73 -7.04
C SER A 42 4.88 -1.85 -6.26
N SER A 43 5.15 -1.93 -4.96
CA SER A 43 4.44 -2.86 -4.07
C SER A 43 4.08 -2.18 -2.75
N ILE A 44 2.97 -2.62 -2.17
CA ILE A 44 2.47 -2.14 -0.90
C ILE A 44 2.20 -3.33 0.03
N TYR A 45 2.29 -3.08 1.34
CA TYR A 45 1.50 -3.83 2.30
C TYR A 45 0.11 -3.21 2.40
N TYR A 46 -0.90 -4.05 2.56
CA TYR A 46 -2.27 -3.63 2.77
C TYR A 46 -2.95 -4.56 3.78
N LEU A 47 -3.71 -3.99 4.71
CA LEU A 47 -4.41 -4.71 5.78
C LEU A 47 -5.80 -4.11 6.02
N LEU A 48 -6.80 -4.98 6.07
CA LEU A 48 -8.13 -4.67 6.59
C LEU A 48 -8.27 -5.33 7.98
N ALA A 49 -8.49 -4.54 9.02
CA ALA A 49 -8.63 -5.06 10.38
C ALA A 49 -10.10 -5.24 10.77
N GLY A 50 -10.47 -6.45 11.21
CA GLY A 50 -11.82 -6.73 11.70
C GLY A 50 -12.88 -6.52 10.62
N ASN A 51 -13.76 -5.53 10.84
CA ASN A 51 -14.86 -5.18 9.92
C ASN A 51 -14.52 -3.98 9.02
N GLU A 52 -13.25 -3.56 8.95
CA GLU A 52 -12.82 -2.55 7.97
C GLU A 52 -13.06 -3.06 6.54
N TYR A 53 -13.46 -2.14 5.67
CA TYR A 53 -13.74 -2.40 4.27
C TYR A 53 -13.09 -1.32 3.41
N SER A 54 -12.69 -1.71 2.19
CA SER A 54 -12.06 -0.84 1.20
C SER A 54 -13.10 -0.37 0.18
N ALA A 55 -13.33 0.94 0.10
CA ALA A 55 -14.18 1.57 -0.90
C ALA A 55 -13.73 3.00 -1.23
N TRP A 56 -14.03 3.42 -2.45
CA TRP A 56 -13.77 4.74 -3.00
C TRP A 56 -14.87 5.75 -2.66
#